data_AF-A0A1Q3TIW3-F1
#
_entry.id   AF-A0A1Q3TIW3-F1
#
_cell.length_a   1.000
_cell.length_b   1.000
_cell.length_c   1.000
_cell.angle_alpha   90.00
_cell.angle_beta   90.00
_cell.angle_gamma   90.00
#
_symmetry.space_group_name_H-M   'P 1'
#
loop_
_entity.id
_entity.type
_entity.pdbx_description
1 polymer ?
#
loop_
_entity_poly.entity_id
_entity_poly.type
_entity_poly.pdbx_seq_one_letter_code
_entity_poly.pdbx_strand_id
1 'polypeptide(L)'
;MKPLYRYLFALILLAFQVKAGAQAIPALSSYPAASAVIFLDFDGHTDFSTNWLPKAFGPLVCGPSGMNNTQIVEIFNRIAEDYRPFNINITTDSTKFLAAPIKKRMRVVFTVTSSWYGNGAGGVSLVNSFTMGTNVPCFVFTALLNYMPKRVAEAGSHEAGHTLGLQHQTKYDESCTKVSDYDPGKGTGEIGWAPIMGVGYYQNFTLWHNGTTIYGCNSFQNDLDVITSTANGFGYRPDDHGKTFATATVPAFTANQFDVTGVIDRNTDQDVFRFTMPANGRFQIDAVPYNVGTGNAGSDLDMQVSLYSEQEALLSVYNPGNLLSSVADTLLTAGTYYLKVEGKGNQYAPAYASLGSYSMHATIQTTGAGVLPLRKLDLRGTANGGKHQLNWQVDVDETIVQQTVEISVDGQSFHTLADPGTEVRSYVYQPVGSPTARYRVNISLEDGHRYYSNVITLQSDEKLNWPKLTGNPVQSNTIHISSPGNYGYILLDANGSHISSGKLSSGLNTVNAPNLSPGMYLIRYTGQDGQYTEKLIRQ
;
A
#
# COMPACT_ATOMS: atom_id res chain seq x y z
N MET A 1 -7.06 -47.45 -47.37
CA MET A 1 -6.47 -46.11 -47.09
C MET A 1 -6.95 -45.55 -45.74
N LYS A 2 -6.82 -46.31 -44.66
CA LYS A 2 -7.22 -45.94 -43.29
C LYS A 2 -6.32 -46.72 -42.32
N PRO A 3 -5.07 -46.27 -42.09
CA PRO A 3 -4.69 -46.03 -40.69
C PRO A 3 -3.56 -44.99 -40.50
N LEU A 4 -3.42 -43.96 -41.37
CA LEU A 4 -2.40 -42.92 -41.12
C LEU A 4 -2.88 -41.75 -40.23
N TYR A 5 -4.20 -41.61 -40.01
CA TYR A 5 -4.76 -40.50 -39.23
C TYR A 5 -4.82 -40.76 -37.71
N ARG A 6 -4.56 -41.98 -37.23
CA ARG A 6 -4.58 -42.29 -35.78
C ARG A 6 -3.29 -41.94 -35.05
N TYR A 7 -2.17 -41.80 -35.76
CA TYR A 7 -0.88 -41.44 -35.14
C TYR A 7 -0.59 -39.94 -35.14
N LEU A 8 -1.26 -39.15 -35.99
CA LEU A 8 -1.09 -37.69 -35.98
C LEU A 8 -1.79 -37.02 -34.77
N PHE A 9 -2.87 -37.62 -34.25
CA PHE A 9 -3.56 -37.10 -33.06
C PHE A 9 -2.85 -37.46 -31.75
N ALA A 10 -2.08 -38.56 -31.71
CA ALA A 10 -1.30 -38.94 -30.53
C ALA A 10 -0.01 -38.10 -30.37
N LEU A 11 0.54 -37.57 -31.48
CA LEU A 11 1.71 -36.69 -31.48
C LEU A 11 1.38 -35.22 -31.16
N ILE A 12 0.15 -34.77 -31.41
CA ILE A 12 -0.31 -33.40 -31.06
C ILE A 12 -0.77 -33.32 -29.59
N LEU A 13 -1.21 -34.44 -28.99
CA LEU A 13 -1.55 -34.51 -27.56
C LEU A 13 -0.33 -34.69 -26.63
N LEU A 14 0.88 -34.96 -27.16
CA LEU A 14 2.12 -34.98 -26.37
C LEU A 14 2.84 -33.62 -26.30
N ALA A 15 2.38 -32.61 -27.04
CA ALA A 15 2.98 -31.27 -27.06
C ALA A 15 2.31 -30.26 -26.11
N PHE A 16 1.27 -30.66 -25.37
CA PHE A 16 0.63 -29.87 -24.31
C PHE A 16 0.85 -30.47 -22.91
N GLN A 17 2.04 -31.00 -22.65
CA GLN A 17 2.55 -30.97 -21.28
C GLN A 17 2.81 -29.50 -20.98
N VAL A 18 1.82 -28.87 -20.37
CA VAL A 18 1.93 -27.58 -19.69
C VAL A 18 3.20 -27.68 -18.84
N LYS A 19 4.31 -27.09 -19.31
CA LYS A 19 5.34 -26.65 -18.39
C LYS A 19 4.61 -25.64 -17.52
N ALA A 20 4.11 -26.09 -16.37
CA ALA A 20 3.89 -25.21 -15.26
C ALA A 20 5.29 -24.63 -15.02
N GLY A 21 5.54 -23.46 -15.59
CA GLY A 21 6.80 -22.76 -15.38
C GLY A 21 6.85 -22.51 -13.90
N ALA A 22 7.73 -23.23 -13.19
CA ALA A 22 8.09 -22.83 -11.85
C ALA A 22 8.52 -21.37 -11.97
N GLN A 23 7.72 -20.47 -11.38
CA GLN A 23 8.03 -19.06 -11.40
C GLN A 23 9.39 -18.93 -10.71
N ALA A 24 10.35 -18.26 -11.36
CA ALA A 24 11.66 -18.07 -10.77
C ALA A 24 11.49 -17.36 -9.42
N ILE A 25 12.21 -17.85 -8.40
CA ILE A 25 12.24 -17.24 -7.07
C ILE A 25 12.73 -15.79 -7.25
N PRO A 26 12.03 -14.77 -6.73
CA PRO A 26 12.47 -13.39 -6.84
C PRO A 26 13.84 -13.24 -6.15
N ALA A 27 14.81 -12.62 -6.83
CA ALA A 27 16.11 -12.32 -6.25
C ALA A 27 16.01 -11.05 -5.39
N LEU A 28 16.04 -11.20 -4.06
CA LEU A 28 15.86 -10.14 -3.08
C LEU A 28 17.09 -10.04 -2.19
N SER A 29 17.38 -8.85 -1.67
CA SER A 29 18.45 -8.61 -0.70
C SER A 29 18.07 -7.47 0.24
N SER A 30 18.20 -7.68 1.55
CA SER A 30 17.85 -6.69 2.56
C SER A 30 18.95 -5.67 2.82
N TYR A 31 20.22 -6.06 2.62
CA TYR A 31 21.38 -5.19 2.76
C TYR A 31 22.57 -5.69 1.91
N PRO A 32 22.55 -5.49 0.58
CA PRO A 32 23.51 -6.08 -0.35
C PRO A 32 25.00 -5.75 -0.09
N ALA A 33 25.28 -4.70 0.67
CA ALA A 33 26.63 -4.27 1.02
C ALA A 33 27.26 -5.07 2.17
N ALA A 34 26.46 -5.81 2.95
CA ALA A 34 26.97 -6.60 4.07
C ALA A 34 27.81 -7.79 3.57
N SER A 35 28.92 -8.04 4.28
CA SER A 35 29.78 -9.21 4.02
C SER A 35 29.16 -10.52 4.53
N ALA A 36 28.37 -10.45 5.60
CA ALA A 36 27.66 -11.58 6.17
C ALA A 36 26.35 -11.81 5.43
N VAL A 37 25.99 -13.07 5.17
CA VAL A 37 24.80 -13.43 4.39
C VAL A 37 24.02 -14.56 5.03
N ILE A 38 22.70 -14.40 5.16
CA ILE A 38 21.75 -15.51 5.36
C ILE A 38 20.95 -15.66 4.07
N PHE A 39 21.06 -16.83 3.47
CA PHE A 39 20.36 -17.18 2.24
C PHE A 39 19.11 -18.00 2.56
N LEU A 40 17.97 -17.50 2.09
CA LEU A 40 16.66 -18.14 2.18
C LEU A 40 16.44 -18.96 0.90
N ASP A 41 16.67 -20.26 1.00
CA ASP A 41 16.63 -21.24 -0.09
C ASP A 41 15.22 -21.86 -0.18
N PHE A 42 14.47 -21.51 -1.21
CA PHE A 42 13.07 -21.96 -1.42
C PHE A 42 12.91 -22.96 -2.58
N ASP A 43 13.96 -23.13 -3.39
CA ASP A 43 13.99 -23.95 -4.61
C ASP A 43 14.36 -25.41 -4.35
N GLY A 44 14.86 -25.71 -3.15
CA GLY A 44 15.19 -27.05 -2.70
C GLY A 44 16.70 -27.27 -2.68
N HIS A 45 17.13 -28.21 -1.84
CA HIS A 45 18.55 -28.36 -1.54
C HIS A 45 18.96 -29.83 -1.43
N THR A 46 20.20 -30.14 -1.83
CA THR A 46 20.83 -31.43 -1.53
C THR A 46 21.97 -31.19 -0.55
N ASP A 47 21.78 -31.59 0.71
CA ASP A 47 22.80 -31.50 1.74
C ASP A 47 23.73 -32.72 1.73
N PHE A 48 25.02 -32.46 1.63
CA PHE A 48 26.09 -33.45 1.64
C PHE A 48 26.86 -33.49 2.98
N SER A 49 26.48 -32.66 3.96
CA SER A 49 27.25 -32.44 5.18
C SER A 49 27.24 -33.62 6.16
N THR A 50 26.31 -34.57 6.01
CA THR A 50 26.09 -35.74 6.90
C THR A 50 25.76 -35.42 8.36
N ASN A 51 25.51 -34.15 8.70
CA ASN A 51 25.16 -33.74 10.07
C ASN A 51 23.71 -34.11 10.44
N TRP A 52 22.82 -34.15 9.45
CA TRP A 52 21.39 -34.39 9.65
C TRP A 52 20.96 -35.83 9.35
N LEU A 53 21.65 -36.47 8.40
CA LEU A 53 21.45 -37.88 8.06
C LEU A 53 22.81 -38.60 8.02
N PRO A 54 22.92 -39.81 8.63
CA PRO A 54 24.14 -40.59 8.54
C PRO A 54 24.54 -40.88 7.09
N LYS A 55 25.83 -40.85 6.79
CA LYS A 55 26.40 -41.05 5.44
C LYS A 55 25.90 -42.33 4.74
N ALA A 56 25.55 -43.37 5.51
CA ALA A 56 25.02 -44.63 5.00
C ALA A 56 23.68 -44.49 4.23
N PHE A 57 22.94 -43.41 4.45
CA PHE A 57 21.66 -43.12 3.78
C PHE A 57 21.81 -42.24 2.53
N GLY A 58 23.03 -41.83 2.17
CA GLY A 58 23.29 -40.89 1.08
C GLY A 58 23.06 -39.42 1.48
N PRO A 59 23.12 -38.47 0.52
CA PRO A 59 22.83 -37.07 0.81
C PRO A 59 21.35 -36.85 1.12
N LEU A 60 21.06 -35.85 1.95
CA LEU A 60 19.70 -35.43 2.24
C LEU A 60 19.18 -34.60 1.06
N VAL A 61 18.18 -35.11 0.34
CA VAL A 61 17.56 -34.42 -0.79
C VAL A 61 16.24 -33.79 -0.33
N CYS A 62 16.18 -32.46 -0.35
CA CYS A 62 15.02 -31.66 0.04
C CYS A 62 14.33 -31.08 -1.20
N GLY A 63 13.02 -31.25 -1.28
CA GLY A 63 12.20 -30.59 -2.30
C GLY A 63 12.04 -29.09 -2.06
N PRO A 64 11.52 -28.34 -3.04
CA PRO A 64 11.23 -26.92 -2.88
C PRO A 64 10.21 -26.68 -1.76
N SER A 65 10.11 -25.42 -1.34
CA SER A 65 9.23 -24.97 -0.26
C SER A 65 7.73 -25.18 -0.51
N GLY A 66 7.31 -25.31 -1.77
CA GLY A 66 5.89 -25.35 -2.16
C GLY A 66 5.17 -24.00 -2.07
N MET A 67 5.89 -22.91 -1.81
CA MET A 67 5.32 -21.56 -1.65
C MET A 67 5.41 -20.76 -2.96
N ASN A 68 4.45 -19.85 -3.19
CA ASN A 68 4.45 -18.98 -4.36
C ASN A 68 5.26 -17.68 -4.11
N ASN A 69 5.52 -16.92 -5.17
CA ASN A 69 6.36 -15.70 -5.09
C ASN A 69 5.82 -14.64 -4.13
N THR A 70 4.51 -14.46 -4.02
CA THR A 70 3.91 -13.51 -3.07
C THR A 70 4.21 -13.93 -1.63
N GLN A 71 4.05 -15.22 -1.32
CA GLN A 71 4.37 -15.76 0.00
C GLN A 71 5.86 -15.66 0.31
N ILE A 72 6.73 -15.95 -0.66
CA ILE A 72 8.19 -15.85 -0.51
C ILE A 72 8.62 -14.41 -0.23
N VAL A 73 8.07 -13.43 -0.95
CA VAL A 73 8.35 -12.01 -0.71
C VAL A 73 7.91 -11.59 0.69
N GLU A 74 6.74 -12.04 1.16
CA GLU A 74 6.29 -11.75 2.53
C GLU A 74 7.23 -12.36 3.58
N ILE A 75 7.62 -13.63 3.42
CA ILE A 75 8.56 -14.30 4.33
C ILE A 75 9.90 -13.59 4.34
N PHE A 76 10.43 -13.26 3.16
CA PHE A 76 11.67 -12.49 3.03
C PHE A 76 11.57 -11.17 3.77
N ASN A 77 10.48 -10.41 3.60
CA ASN A 77 10.30 -9.10 4.23
C ASN A 77 10.25 -9.19 5.76
N ARG A 78 9.58 -10.20 6.32
CA ARG A 78 9.52 -10.45 7.77
C ARG A 78 10.90 -10.80 8.33
N ILE A 79 11.57 -11.80 7.76
CA ILE A 79 12.92 -12.20 8.21
C ILE A 79 13.92 -11.05 8.00
N ALA A 80 13.81 -10.30 6.91
CA ALA A 80 14.65 -9.14 6.65
C ALA A 80 14.46 -8.04 7.71
N GLU A 81 13.27 -7.94 8.29
CA GLU A 81 12.98 -6.99 9.36
C GLU A 81 13.53 -7.44 10.71
N ASP A 82 13.38 -8.73 11.07
CA ASP A 82 13.96 -9.28 12.29
C ASP A 82 15.49 -9.03 12.36
N TYR A 83 16.16 -9.11 11.21
CA TYR A 83 17.61 -8.90 11.08
C TYR A 83 18.01 -7.48 10.63
N ARG A 84 17.05 -6.56 10.51
CA ARG A 84 17.29 -5.19 10.04
C ARG A 84 18.36 -4.45 10.83
N PRO A 85 18.46 -4.56 12.17
CA PRO A 85 19.45 -3.81 12.93
C PRO A 85 20.90 -4.26 12.67
N PHE A 86 21.11 -5.44 12.09
CA PHE A 86 22.43 -6.05 11.98
C PHE A 86 23.05 -5.90 10.60
N ASN A 87 24.39 -5.83 10.56
CA ASN A 87 25.19 -5.76 9.33
C ASN A 87 25.29 -7.15 8.66
N ILE A 88 24.13 -7.66 8.25
CA ILE A 88 23.94 -8.94 7.57
C ILE A 88 22.93 -8.76 6.44
N ASN A 89 23.20 -9.43 5.31
CA ASN A 89 22.28 -9.46 4.18
C ASN A 89 21.38 -10.69 4.30
N ILE A 90 20.09 -10.47 4.45
CA ILE A 90 19.08 -11.52 4.21
C ILE A 90 18.81 -11.52 2.70
N THR A 91 18.85 -12.68 2.06
CA THR A 91 18.72 -12.76 0.60
C THR A 91 18.08 -14.05 0.12
N THR A 92 17.35 -13.99 -0.99
CA THR A 92 16.88 -15.15 -1.77
C THR A 92 17.73 -15.36 -3.04
N ASP A 93 18.82 -14.60 -3.19
CA ASP A 93 19.74 -14.69 -4.33
C ASP A 93 20.96 -15.55 -3.94
N SER A 94 21.04 -16.75 -4.50
CA SER A 94 22.13 -17.69 -4.25
C SER A 94 23.50 -17.15 -4.69
N THR A 95 23.56 -16.19 -5.62
CA THR A 95 24.83 -15.60 -6.04
C THR A 95 25.46 -14.75 -4.93
N LYS A 96 24.63 -14.09 -4.09
CA LYS A 96 25.09 -13.36 -2.90
C LYS A 96 25.65 -14.30 -1.85
N PHE A 97 24.98 -15.43 -1.63
CA PHE A 97 25.47 -16.49 -0.74
C PHE A 97 26.82 -17.04 -1.19
N LEU A 98 26.94 -17.37 -2.48
CA LEU A 98 28.16 -17.95 -3.04
C LEU A 98 29.34 -16.97 -3.00
N ALA A 99 29.07 -15.66 -3.13
CA ALA A 99 30.08 -14.60 -3.03
C ALA A 99 30.51 -14.29 -1.58
N ALA A 100 29.68 -14.60 -0.58
CA ALA A 100 30.00 -14.33 0.82
C ALA A 100 31.12 -15.24 1.35
N PRO A 101 31.96 -14.76 2.30
CA PRO A 101 32.98 -15.58 2.93
C PRO A 101 32.39 -16.84 3.59
N ILE A 102 33.09 -17.96 3.49
CA ILE A 102 32.60 -19.28 3.93
C ILE A 102 32.19 -19.33 5.41
N LYS A 103 32.83 -18.54 6.28
CA LYS A 103 32.52 -18.43 7.73
C LYS A 103 31.62 -17.24 8.07
N LYS A 104 31.02 -16.60 7.07
CA LYS A 104 30.07 -15.49 7.22
C LYS A 104 28.82 -15.72 6.36
N ARG A 105 28.46 -16.98 6.16
CA ARG A 105 27.29 -17.31 5.37
C ARG A 105 26.54 -18.51 5.93
N MET A 106 25.23 -18.44 5.86
CA MET A 106 24.34 -19.52 6.26
C MET A 106 23.24 -19.70 5.23
N ARG A 107 22.83 -20.95 5.01
CA ARG A 107 21.68 -21.31 4.19
C ARG A 107 20.56 -21.81 5.10
N VAL A 108 19.39 -21.18 4.98
CA VAL A 108 18.13 -21.64 5.55
C VAL A 108 17.34 -22.31 4.44
N VAL A 109 17.13 -23.62 4.53
CA VAL A 109 16.40 -24.39 3.51
C VAL A 109 14.93 -24.47 3.91
N PHE A 110 14.07 -23.81 3.14
CA PHE A 110 12.62 -23.90 3.25
C PHE A 110 12.12 -25.05 2.39
N THR A 111 11.60 -26.10 3.01
CA THR A 111 11.28 -27.35 2.31
C THR A 111 10.02 -28.03 2.83
N VAL A 112 9.32 -28.71 1.93
CA VAL A 112 8.25 -29.66 2.30
C VAL A 112 8.79 -30.96 2.89
N THR A 113 10.09 -31.22 2.75
CA THR A 113 10.73 -32.48 3.11
C THR A 113 11.13 -32.49 4.59
N SER A 114 10.28 -33.07 5.45
CA SER A 114 10.49 -33.13 6.91
C SER A 114 10.56 -34.55 7.50
N SER A 115 10.20 -35.58 6.74
CA SER A 115 10.04 -36.96 7.24
C SER A 115 11.33 -37.56 7.83
N TRP A 116 12.50 -37.09 7.38
CA TRP A 116 13.79 -37.52 7.88
C TRP A 116 14.07 -37.04 9.31
N TYR A 117 13.44 -35.95 9.76
CA TYR A 117 13.66 -35.39 11.09
C TYR A 117 12.80 -36.09 12.16
N GLY A 118 11.60 -36.55 11.81
CA GLY A 118 10.75 -37.40 12.65
C GLY A 118 10.07 -36.73 13.86
N ASN A 119 10.43 -35.49 14.20
CA ASN A 119 9.81 -34.70 15.27
C ASN A 119 9.00 -33.57 14.65
N GLY A 120 7.72 -33.40 15.02
CA GLY A 120 6.81 -32.39 14.45
C GLY A 120 7.16 -30.92 14.77
N ALA A 121 8.40 -30.51 14.51
CA ALA A 121 8.91 -29.16 14.70
C ALA A 121 8.67 -28.29 13.45
N GLY A 122 8.70 -26.96 13.64
CA GLY A 122 8.63 -25.99 12.55
C GLY A 122 9.91 -25.91 11.72
N GLY A 123 11.05 -26.23 12.34
CA GLY A 123 12.37 -26.22 11.73
C GLY A 123 13.39 -26.96 12.61
N VAL A 124 14.65 -26.93 12.18
CA VAL A 124 15.78 -27.41 12.96
C VAL A 124 17.09 -26.76 12.55
N SER A 125 17.96 -26.50 13.53
CA SER A 125 19.24 -25.83 13.33
C SER A 125 20.30 -26.34 14.29
N LEU A 126 21.56 -26.31 13.85
CA LEU A 126 22.70 -26.52 14.74
C LEU A 126 23.15 -25.19 15.31
N VAL A 127 23.19 -25.11 16.64
CA VAL A 127 23.64 -23.92 17.35
C VAL A 127 25.10 -23.60 16.97
N ASN A 128 25.40 -22.32 16.72
CA ASN A 128 26.73 -21.80 16.33
C ASN A 128 27.25 -22.25 14.95
N SER A 129 26.41 -22.84 14.09
CA SER A 129 26.83 -23.34 12.78
C SER A 129 27.22 -22.25 11.77
N PHE A 130 26.82 -20.99 11.97
CA PHE A 130 27.10 -19.86 11.06
C PHE A 130 28.61 -19.68 10.76
N THR A 131 29.45 -19.94 11.77
CA THR A 131 30.89 -19.67 11.72
C THR A 131 31.73 -20.91 11.38
N MET A 132 31.11 -22.09 11.27
CA MET A 132 31.81 -23.36 11.07
C MET A 132 32.48 -23.46 9.70
N GLY A 133 31.96 -22.78 8.68
CA GLY A 133 32.50 -22.83 7.32
C GLY A 133 32.26 -24.16 6.60
N THR A 134 31.31 -24.96 7.09
CA THR A 134 30.97 -26.29 6.57
C THR A 134 29.77 -26.25 5.60
N ASN A 135 29.11 -25.10 5.44
CA ASN A 135 27.82 -24.93 4.74
C ASN A 135 26.72 -25.90 5.20
N VAL A 136 26.77 -26.36 6.45
CA VAL A 136 25.64 -27.11 7.04
C VAL A 136 24.44 -26.17 7.08
N PRO A 137 23.32 -26.50 6.42
CA PRO A 137 22.14 -25.66 6.46
C PRO A 137 21.37 -25.86 7.77
N CYS A 138 20.51 -24.90 8.09
CA CYS A 138 19.34 -25.13 8.92
C CYS A 138 18.09 -25.27 8.03
N PHE A 139 17.01 -25.83 8.58
CA PHE A 139 15.82 -26.20 7.82
C PHE A 139 14.55 -25.59 8.42
N VAL A 140 13.63 -25.20 7.56
CA VAL A 140 12.26 -24.82 7.91
C VAL A 140 11.29 -25.71 7.14
N PHE A 141 10.39 -26.38 7.86
CA PHE A 141 9.46 -27.36 7.31
C PHE A 141 8.12 -26.72 6.94
N THR A 142 8.05 -26.16 5.74
CA THR A 142 6.92 -25.33 5.28
C THR A 142 5.58 -26.06 5.32
N ALA A 143 5.56 -27.36 4.99
CA ALA A 143 4.36 -28.18 5.04
C ALA A 143 3.82 -28.37 6.47
N LEU A 144 4.71 -28.54 7.47
CA LEU A 144 4.31 -28.66 8.88
C LEU A 144 3.79 -27.34 9.46
N LEU A 145 4.20 -26.22 8.84
CA LEU A 145 3.73 -24.87 9.16
C LEU A 145 2.50 -24.44 8.33
N ASN A 146 1.86 -25.40 7.64
CA ASN A 146 0.67 -25.20 6.80
C ASN A 146 0.88 -24.14 5.69
N TYR A 147 2.11 -23.93 5.24
CA TYR A 147 2.47 -22.91 4.24
C TYR A 147 2.03 -21.49 4.63
N MET A 148 1.86 -21.20 5.92
CA MET A 148 1.45 -19.88 6.41
C MET A 148 2.66 -18.94 6.47
N PRO A 149 2.71 -17.84 5.69
CA PRO A 149 3.88 -16.98 5.61
C PRO A 149 4.40 -16.48 6.95
N LYS A 150 3.53 -16.01 7.86
CA LYS A 150 3.93 -15.64 9.24
C LYS A 150 4.63 -16.79 9.95
N ARG A 151 4.04 -17.99 10.02
CA ARG A 151 4.64 -19.12 10.75
C ARG A 151 5.97 -19.56 10.14
N VAL A 152 6.05 -19.57 8.81
CA VAL A 152 7.28 -19.92 8.10
C VAL A 152 8.38 -18.87 8.32
N ALA A 153 8.04 -17.59 8.36
CA ALA A 153 8.98 -16.52 8.68
C ALA A 153 9.49 -16.60 10.12
N GLU A 154 8.59 -16.78 11.10
CA GLU A 154 8.96 -16.97 12.52
C GLU A 154 9.96 -18.12 12.67
N ALA A 155 9.68 -19.28 12.06
CA ALA A 155 10.59 -20.41 12.08
C ALA A 155 11.91 -20.07 11.35
N GLY A 156 11.87 -19.38 10.20
CA GLY A 156 13.07 -18.96 9.48
C GLY A 156 14.01 -18.10 10.32
N SER A 157 13.49 -17.09 11.00
CA SER A 157 14.28 -16.23 11.87
C SER A 157 14.80 -16.97 13.10
N HIS A 158 13.98 -17.83 13.69
CA HIS A 158 14.33 -18.69 14.82
C HIS A 158 15.48 -19.65 14.49
N GLU A 159 15.38 -20.41 13.39
CA GLU A 159 16.39 -21.38 13.01
C GLU A 159 17.70 -20.71 12.58
N ALA A 160 17.61 -19.56 11.90
CA ALA A 160 18.79 -18.74 11.62
C ALA A 160 19.42 -18.21 12.92
N GLY A 161 18.61 -17.84 13.92
CA GLY A 161 19.06 -17.37 15.23
C GLY A 161 19.89 -18.41 15.97
N HIS A 162 19.48 -19.68 15.94
CA HIS A 162 20.30 -20.78 16.46
C HIS A 162 21.68 -20.83 15.82
N THR A 163 21.78 -20.65 14.50
CA THR A 163 23.09 -20.69 13.82
C THR A 163 24.06 -19.63 14.33
N LEU A 164 23.53 -18.52 14.87
CA LEU A 164 24.27 -17.40 15.46
C LEU A 164 24.53 -17.56 16.96
N GLY A 165 24.10 -18.67 17.56
CA GLY A 165 24.36 -19.03 18.96
C GLY A 165 23.18 -18.88 19.91
N LEU A 166 22.02 -18.49 19.40
CA LEU A 166 20.83 -18.32 20.24
C LEU A 166 20.29 -19.67 20.73
N GLN A 167 19.72 -19.65 21.93
CA GLN A 167 18.99 -20.75 22.57
C GLN A 167 17.50 -20.42 22.55
N HIS A 168 16.64 -21.39 22.83
CA HIS A 168 15.22 -21.06 23.00
C HIS A 168 15.03 -20.12 24.19
N GLN A 169 14.10 -19.17 24.02
CA GLN A 169 13.55 -18.35 25.09
C GLN A 169 12.42 -19.14 25.73
N THR A 170 12.70 -19.68 26.91
CA THR A 170 11.90 -20.69 27.60
C THR A 170 11.02 -20.06 28.66
N LYS A 171 9.78 -20.55 28.81
CA LYS A 171 8.84 -20.06 29.81
C LYS A 171 8.93 -20.88 31.09
N TYR A 172 9.14 -20.18 32.21
CA TYR A 172 9.06 -20.72 33.56
C TYR A 172 7.91 -20.05 34.32
N ASP A 173 7.35 -20.76 35.31
CA ASP A 173 6.41 -20.16 36.27
C ASP A 173 7.14 -19.44 37.42
N GLU A 174 6.37 -18.82 38.32
CA GLU A 174 6.89 -18.10 39.50
C GLU A 174 7.70 -18.99 40.45
N SER A 175 7.50 -20.31 40.39
CA SER A 175 8.23 -21.30 41.19
C SER A 175 9.42 -21.90 40.43
N CYS A 176 9.85 -21.28 39.32
CA CYS A 176 10.95 -21.75 38.48
C CYS A 176 10.75 -23.13 37.83
N THR A 177 9.50 -23.59 37.70
CA THR A 177 9.19 -24.82 36.96
C THR A 177 9.04 -24.49 35.47
N LYS A 178 9.67 -25.29 34.61
CA LYS A 178 9.57 -25.10 33.15
C LYS A 178 8.16 -25.40 32.67
N VAL A 179 7.50 -24.40 32.10
CA VAL A 179 6.14 -24.50 31.54
C VAL A 179 6.19 -24.89 30.07
N SER A 180 7.14 -24.32 29.32
CA SER A 180 7.32 -24.59 27.89
C SER A 180 8.75 -24.29 27.48
N ASP A 181 9.34 -25.13 26.63
CA ASP A 181 10.64 -24.86 26.00
C ASP A 181 10.64 -23.57 25.16
N TYR A 182 9.46 -23.19 24.65
CA TYR A 182 9.22 -22.02 23.83
C TYR A 182 8.22 -21.09 24.50
N ASP A 183 8.60 -19.86 24.82
CA ASP A 183 7.68 -18.87 25.37
C ASP A 183 6.69 -18.41 24.28
N PRO A 184 5.36 -18.62 24.47
CA PRO A 184 4.34 -18.14 23.53
C PRO A 184 4.08 -16.63 23.64
N GLY A 185 4.76 -15.95 24.55
CA GLY A 185 4.55 -14.54 24.79
C GLY A 185 3.25 -14.24 25.54
N LYS A 186 2.75 -13.01 25.37
CA LYS A 186 1.58 -12.48 26.07
C LYS A 186 0.97 -11.30 25.31
N GLY A 187 -0.27 -10.98 25.66
CA GLY A 187 -1.02 -9.90 25.04
C GLY A 187 -1.82 -10.33 23.81
N THR A 188 -2.48 -9.36 23.20
CA THR A 188 -3.37 -9.52 22.05
C THR A 188 -3.33 -8.27 21.16
N GLY A 189 -3.88 -8.41 19.95
CA GLY A 189 -3.96 -7.31 18.99
C GLY A 189 -2.59 -6.95 18.40
N GLU A 190 -2.47 -5.71 17.94
CA GLU A 190 -1.29 -5.22 17.23
C GLU A 190 -0.01 -5.24 18.09
N ILE A 191 -0.14 -5.00 19.40
CA ILE A 191 0.98 -4.97 20.35
C ILE A 191 1.23 -6.32 21.05
N GLY A 192 0.45 -7.36 20.72
CA GLY A 192 0.64 -8.69 21.30
C GLY A 192 2.03 -9.23 20.98
N TRP A 193 2.76 -9.64 22.02
CA TRP A 193 4.21 -9.86 21.95
C TRP A 193 4.64 -11.30 22.21
N ALA A 194 5.66 -11.78 21.47
CA ALA A 194 6.42 -12.99 21.79
C ALA A 194 7.91 -12.84 21.44
N PRO A 195 8.82 -13.58 22.08
CA PRO A 195 10.21 -13.64 21.66
C PRO A 195 10.38 -14.50 20.40
N ILE A 196 11.23 -14.07 19.45
CA ILE A 196 11.55 -14.81 18.20
C ILE A 196 12.08 -16.21 18.51
N MET A 197 12.96 -16.32 19.50
CA MET A 197 13.51 -17.60 19.98
C MET A 197 12.52 -18.39 20.88
N GLY A 198 11.26 -17.94 21.00
CA GLY A 198 10.15 -18.67 21.59
C GLY A 198 9.21 -19.24 20.53
N VAL A 199 7.90 -18.97 20.66
CA VAL A 199 6.89 -19.37 19.66
C VAL A 199 5.93 -18.22 19.32
N GLY A 200 6.32 -17.39 18.35
CA GLY A 200 5.62 -16.17 17.95
C GLY A 200 4.44 -16.32 16.97
N TYR A 201 4.00 -17.54 16.64
CA TYR A 201 3.02 -17.80 15.57
C TYR A 201 1.66 -17.08 15.71
N TYR A 202 1.32 -16.64 16.91
CA TYR A 202 0.03 -16.04 17.25
C TYR A 202 0.14 -14.58 17.71
N GLN A 203 1.36 -14.06 17.80
CA GLN A 203 1.64 -12.70 18.24
C GLN A 203 2.03 -11.84 17.05
N ASN A 204 1.60 -10.59 17.07
CA ASN A 204 1.85 -9.67 15.97
C ASN A 204 3.27 -9.11 16.03
N PHE A 205 3.70 -8.75 17.25
CA PHE A 205 4.95 -8.09 17.57
C PHE A 205 5.97 -9.12 18.10
N THR A 206 6.96 -9.48 17.30
CA THR A 206 7.89 -10.57 17.61
C THR A 206 9.31 -10.04 17.67
N LEU A 207 9.98 -10.15 18.82
CA LEU A 207 11.26 -9.47 19.03
C LEU A 207 12.37 -10.43 19.45
N TRP A 208 13.62 -10.03 19.24
CA TRP A 208 14.74 -10.55 20.02
C TRP A 208 14.51 -10.28 21.51
N HIS A 209 15.11 -11.07 22.39
CA HIS A 209 14.81 -10.97 23.82
C HIS A 209 16.04 -11.03 24.71
N ASN A 210 15.87 -10.56 25.94
CA ASN A 210 16.79 -10.83 27.03
C ASN A 210 15.99 -11.58 28.10
N GLY A 211 16.09 -12.90 28.07
CA GLY A 211 15.19 -13.77 28.81
C GLY A 211 15.79 -15.13 29.12
N THR A 212 15.00 -15.95 29.79
CA THR A 212 15.40 -17.25 30.30
C THR A 212 15.57 -18.29 29.21
N THR A 213 16.56 -19.16 29.38
CA THR A 213 16.90 -20.21 28.43
C THR A 213 16.45 -21.59 28.89
N ILE A 214 16.62 -22.60 28.03
CA ILE A 214 16.40 -24.02 28.35
C ILE A 214 17.23 -24.52 29.55
N TYR A 215 18.27 -23.79 29.95
CA TYR A 215 19.19 -24.19 31.03
C TYR A 215 18.70 -23.79 32.43
N GLY A 216 17.63 -23.01 32.54
CA GLY A 216 16.95 -22.72 33.81
C GLY A 216 16.36 -21.32 33.88
N CYS A 217 15.44 -21.11 34.82
CA CYS A 217 14.77 -19.82 35.08
C CYS A 217 15.73 -18.68 35.53
N ASN A 218 16.97 -19.01 35.89
CA ASN A 218 18.01 -18.04 36.28
C ASN A 218 19.13 -17.93 35.22
N SER A 219 19.00 -18.60 34.08
CA SER A 219 19.97 -18.59 32.99
C SER A 219 19.45 -17.72 31.85
N PHE A 220 19.92 -16.47 31.80
CA PHE A 220 19.48 -15.48 30.82
C PHE A 220 20.39 -15.42 29.60
N GLN A 221 19.81 -15.25 28.41
CA GLN A 221 20.51 -14.94 27.19
C GLN A 221 20.05 -13.57 26.68
N ASN A 222 21.01 -12.66 26.49
CA ASN A 222 20.84 -11.42 25.75
C ASN A 222 21.04 -11.74 24.26
N ASP A 223 19.94 -11.84 23.52
CA ASP A 223 19.98 -12.22 22.10
C ASP A 223 20.79 -11.21 21.26
N LEU A 224 20.67 -9.91 21.57
CA LEU A 224 21.36 -8.85 20.83
C LEU A 224 22.88 -8.94 20.98
N ASP A 225 23.38 -9.20 22.20
CA ASP A 225 24.81 -9.39 22.48
C ASP A 225 25.34 -10.65 21.78
N VAL A 226 24.56 -11.73 21.74
CA VAL A 226 24.96 -12.97 21.08
C VAL A 226 25.04 -12.79 19.56
N ILE A 227 23.99 -12.22 18.94
CA ILE A 227 23.97 -11.94 17.49
C ILE A 227 25.15 -11.06 17.09
N THR A 228 25.37 -9.96 17.82
CA THR A 228 26.42 -8.97 17.51
C THR A 228 27.80 -9.33 18.07
N SER A 229 27.95 -10.52 18.66
CA SER A 229 29.20 -10.98 19.21
C SER A 229 30.30 -11.04 18.14
N THR A 230 31.54 -10.81 18.57
CA THR A 230 32.72 -10.92 17.70
C THR A 230 32.89 -12.33 17.12
N ALA A 231 32.29 -13.35 17.73
CA ALA A 231 32.29 -14.72 17.24
C ALA A 231 31.58 -14.84 15.88
N ASN A 232 30.44 -14.14 15.69
CA ASN A 232 29.67 -14.15 14.45
C ASN A 232 30.30 -13.30 13.33
N GLY A 233 31.26 -12.43 13.68
CA GLY A 233 32.06 -11.69 12.71
C GLY A 233 31.31 -10.56 11.99
N PHE A 234 30.17 -10.12 12.53
CA PHE A 234 29.46 -8.90 12.18
C PHE A 234 28.81 -8.30 13.44
N GLY A 235 28.40 -7.03 13.37
CA GLY A 235 27.70 -6.35 14.45
C GLY A 235 26.46 -5.63 13.92
N TYR A 236 26.07 -4.56 14.59
CA TYR A 236 25.02 -3.67 14.12
C TYR A 236 25.36 -2.96 12.81
N ARG A 237 24.33 -2.45 12.13
CA ARG A 237 24.51 -1.54 11.00
C ARG A 237 25.12 -0.21 11.47
N PRO A 238 25.71 0.56 10.54
CA PRO A 238 25.95 1.97 10.77
C PRO A 238 24.64 2.71 11.00
N ASP A 239 24.68 3.66 11.92
CA ASP A 239 23.61 4.60 12.23
C ASP A 239 23.22 5.44 11.00
N ASP A 240 21.93 5.67 10.74
CA ASP A 240 21.45 6.43 9.59
C ASP A 240 21.02 7.87 9.91
N HIS A 241 20.74 8.17 11.17
CA HIS A 241 20.41 9.52 11.64
C HIS A 241 21.18 9.90 12.91
N GLY A 242 21.29 11.21 13.18
CA GLY A 242 22.02 11.68 14.35
C GLY A 242 21.21 11.57 15.65
N LYS A 243 21.87 11.19 16.74
CA LYS A 243 21.25 10.92 18.05
C LYS A 243 21.07 12.11 18.99
N THR A 244 21.49 13.30 18.57
CA THR A 244 21.44 14.52 19.39
C THR A 244 20.83 15.67 18.61
N PHE A 245 20.31 16.68 19.30
CA PHE A 245 19.80 17.90 18.66
C PHE A 245 20.86 18.61 17.80
N ALA A 246 22.13 18.57 18.22
CA ALA A 246 23.26 19.15 17.48
C ALA A 246 23.57 18.41 16.17
N THR A 247 23.32 17.10 16.13
CA THR A 247 23.55 16.23 14.96
C THR A 247 22.27 15.88 14.22
N ALA A 248 21.17 16.57 14.53
CA ALA A 248 19.85 16.21 14.02
C ALA A 248 19.82 16.24 12.49
N THR A 249 19.24 15.20 11.89
CA THR A 249 18.98 15.13 10.46
C THR A 249 18.00 16.23 10.07
N VAL A 250 18.24 16.95 8.97
CA VAL A 250 17.33 17.99 8.48
C VAL A 250 16.56 17.45 7.28
N PRO A 251 15.26 17.10 7.41
CA PRO A 251 14.47 16.62 6.28
C PRO A 251 14.30 17.72 5.23
N ALA A 252 14.29 17.32 3.95
CA ALA A 252 14.01 18.23 2.85
C ALA A 252 12.50 18.41 2.68
N PHE A 253 11.99 19.62 2.93
CA PHE A 253 10.60 19.94 2.66
C PHE A 253 10.37 20.22 1.17
N THR A 254 9.37 19.56 0.60
CA THR A 254 8.85 19.83 -0.74
C THR A 254 7.35 20.02 -0.62
N ALA A 255 6.78 21.12 -1.12
CA ALA A 255 5.34 21.40 -1.03
C ALA A 255 4.75 21.27 0.39
N ASN A 256 5.45 21.82 1.41
CA ASN A 256 5.08 21.78 2.83
C ASN A 256 4.99 20.36 3.44
N GLN A 257 5.61 19.37 2.83
CA GLN A 257 5.71 18.01 3.36
C GLN A 257 7.15 17.50 3.33
N PHE A 258 7.46 16.52 4.17
CA PHE A 258 8.67 15.72 4.03
C PHE A 258 8.38 14.24 4.27
N ASP A 259 9.22 13.42 3.65
CA ASP A 259 9.27 11.98 3.84
C ASP A 259 10.66 11.60 4.34
N VAL A 260 10.72 10.76 5.37
CA VAL A 260 11.95 10.23 5.94
C VAL A 260 11.78 8.73 6.17
N THR A 261 12.85 7.97 5.95
CA THR A 261 12.96 6.58 6.37
C THR A 261 14.19 6.43 7.25
N GLY A 262 14.09 5.65 8.31
CA GLY A 262 15.21 5.36 9.21
C GLY A 262 15.16 3.94 9.76
N VAL A 263 16.17 3.56 10.53
CA VAL A 263 16.28 2.26 11.22
C VAL A 263 16.75 2.51 12.64
N ILE A 264 15.90 2.17 13.62
CA ILE A 264 16.30 2.09 15.02
C ILE A 264 17.15 0.83 15.18
N ASP A 265 18.47 0.97 15.25
CA ASP A 265 19.42 -0.14 15.14
C ASP A 265 19.87 -0.70 16.49
N ARG A 266 19.68 0.05 17.57
CA ARG A 266 20.06 -0.35 18.94
C ARG A 266 19.01 0.07 19.95
N ASN A 267 19.03 -0.58 21.11
CA ASN A 267 18.14 -0.24 22.22
C ASN A 267 18.42 1.13 22.86
N THR A 268 19.55 1.73 22.54
CA THR A 268 19.92 3.11 22.90
C THR A 268 19.84 4.06 21.71
N ASP A 269 19.30 3.61 20.58
CA ASP A 269 19.23 4.41 19.38
C ASP A 269 18.08 5.41 19.43
N GLN A 270 18.35 6.59 18.90
CA GLN A 270 17.45 7.72 18.86
C GLN A 270 17.73 8.47 17.57
N ASP A 271 16.71 8.64 16.74
CA ASP A 271 16.85 9.40 15.51
C ASP A 271 16.25 10.78 15.71
N VAL A 272 17.11 11.80 15.70
CA VAL A 272 16.71 13.19 15.91
C VAL A 272 16.62 13.91 14.57
N PHE A 273 15.48 14.56 14.34
CA PHE A 273 15.21 15.38 13.17
C PHE A 273 14.96 16.81 13.55
N ARG A 274 15.49 17.76 12.78
CA ARG A 274 15.23 19.19 12.94
C ARG A 274 14.40 19.71 11.78
N PHE A 275 13.32 20.42 12.10
CA PHE A 275 12.51 21.12 11.11
C PHE A 275 12.16 22.53 11.57
N THR A 276 11.73 23.37 10.63
CA THR A 276 11.29 24.74 10.90
C THR A 276 9.84 24.90 10.48
N MET A 277 9.01 25.36 11.41
CA MET A 277 7.68 25.89 11.12
C MET A 277 7.83 27.31 10.55
N PRO A 278 7.49 27.55 9.27
CA PRO A 278 7.72 28.85 8.63
C PRO A 278 6.75 29.94 9.10
N ALA A 279 5.58 29.54 9.61
CA ALA A 279 4.61 30.42 10.26
C ALA A 279 3.86 29.60 11.32
N ASN A 280 3.00 30.27 12.10
CA ASN A 280 2.02 29.56 12.93
C ASN A 280 1.20 28.61 12.04
N GLY A 281 0.86 27.43 12.54
CA GLY A 281 0.18 26.45 11.70
C GLY A 281 0.02 25.10 12.35
N ARG A 282 -0.66 24.21 11.63
CA ARG A 282 -0.83 22.81 12.00
C ARG A 282 0.32 21.99 11.45
N PHE A 283 0.94 21.21 12.33
CA PHE A 283 1.94 20.21 12.00
C PHE A 283 1.31 18.83 12.18
N GLN A 284 1.35 18.01 11.15
CA GLN A 284 0.95 16.61 11.23
C GLN A 284 2.13 15.72 10.89
N ILE A 285 2.17 14.55 11.51
CA ILE A 285 3.11 13.50 11.16
C ILE A 285 2.47 12.12 11.37
N ASP A 286 2.64 11.28 10.37
CA ASP A 286 2.34 9.86 10.38
C ASP A 286 3.67 9.10 10.40
N ALA A 287 4.01 8.52 11.55
CA ALA A 287 5.19 7.68 11.73
C ALA A 287 4.76 6.21 11.79
N VAL A 288 5.20 5.43 10.81
CA VAL A 288 4.75 4.06 10.58
C VAL A 288 5.96 3.13 10.57
N PRO A 289 6.00 2.10 11.44
CA PRO A 289 7.06 1.12 11.40
C PRO A 289 6.89 0.23 10.17
N TYR A 290 7.99 -0.37 9.70
CA TYR A 290 7.92 -1.29 8.58
C TYR A 290 6.97 -2.45 8.89
N ASN A 291 6.17 -2.82 7.90
CA ASN A 291 5.18 -3.88 8.04
C ASN A 291 4.87 -4.49 6.67
N VAL A 292 4.29 -5.68 6.69
CA VAL A 292 3.87 -6.41 5.47
C VAL A 292 2.36 -6.41 5.26
N GLY A 293 1.60 -5.65 6.07
CA GLY A 293 0.14 -5.62 5.96
C GLY A 293 -0.57 -4.91 7.11
N THR A 294 -1.88 -5.13 7.19
CA THR A 294 -2.78 -4.46 8.14
C THR A 294 -2.37 -4.64 9.60
N GLY A 295 -2.56 -3.61 10.42
CA GLY A 295 -2.23 -3.65 11.85
C GLY A 295 -0.74 -3.80 12.12
N ASN A 296 0.10 -3.18 11.26
CA ASN A 296 1.56 -3.25 11.33
C ASN A 296 2.11 -4.68 11.44
N ALA A 297 1.50 -5.60 10.67
CA ALA A 297 1.88 -7.02 10.73
C ALA A 297 3.35 -7.23 10.35
N GLY A 298 4.10 -7.94 11.21
CA GLY A 298 5.54 -8.18 10.99
C GLY A 298 6.43 -6.98 11.22
N SER A 299 5.95 -5.98 11.97
CA SER A 299 6.79 -4.93 12.54
C SER A 299 7.51 -5.44 13.79
N ASP A 300 8.77 -5.02 13.94
CA ASP A 300 9.61 -5.28 15.11
C ASP A 300 9.90 -3.98 15.90
N LEU A 301 9.25 -2.88 15.50
CA LEU A 301 9.36 -1.58 16.15
C LEU A 301 8.01 -1.10 16.71
N ASP A 302 7.98 -0.84 18.01
CA ASP A 302 6.97 -0.05 18.70
C ASP A 302 7.49 1.39 18.84
N MET A 303 6.97 2.27 17.98
CA MET A 303 7.51 3.61 17.80
C MET A 303 7.03 4.58 18.88
N GLN A 304 7.97 5.34 19.44
CA GLN A 304 7.67 6.59 20.15
C GLN A 304 8.24 7.77 19.36
N VAL A 305 7.40 8.77 19.11
CA VAL A 305 7.81 10.06 18.55
C VAL A 305 7.66 11.13 19.61
N SER A 306 8.73 11.87 19.89
CA SER A 306 8.71 13.00 20.84
C SER A 306 9.00 14.30 20.12
N LEU A 307 8.22 15.35 20.41
CA LEU A 307 8.39 16.69 19.85
C LEU A 307 9.04 17.61 20.89
N TYR A 308 10.08 18.33 20.48
CA TYR A 308 10.83 19.27 21.31
C TYR A 308 10.86 20.66 20.68
N SER A 309 10.96 21.70 21.52
CA SER A 309 11.16 23.08 21.07
C SER A 309 12.61 23.35 20.65
N GLU A 310 12.88 24.54 20.11
CA GLU A 310 14.23 25.02 19.82
C GLU A 310 15.16 25.02 21.03
N GLN A 311 14.63 25.20 22.24
CA GLN A 311 15.39 25.16 23.50
C GLN A 311 15.53 23.73 24.06
N GLU A 312 15.26 22.71 23.23
CA GLU A 312 15.36 21.29 23.59
C GLU A 312 14.39 20.88 24.73
N ALA A 313 13.35 21.68 24.98
CA ALA A 313 12.31 21.36 25.94
C ALA A 313 11.30 20.39 25.32
N LEU A 314 11.01 19.29 26.01
CA LEU A 314 9.99 18.32 25.58
C LEU A 314 8.61 18.98 25.59
N LEU A 315 7.93 18.95 24.44
CA LEU A 315 6.58 19.51 24.27
C LEU A 315 5.51 18.41 24.34
N SER A 316 5.73 17.32 23.60
CA SER A 316 4.76 16.22 23.47
C SER A 316 5.46 14.88 23.25
N VAL A 317 4.79 13.81 23.66
CA VAL A 317 5.17 12.42 23.38
C VAL A 317 3.98 11.71 22.73
N TYR A 318 4.25 11.03 21.62
CA TYR A 318 3.29 10.26 20.85
C TYR A 318 3.72 8.80 20.89
N ASN A 319 2.95 7.98 21.60
CA ASN A 319 2.94 6.53 21.56
C ASN A 319 1.53 6.12 22.04
N PRO A 320 0.59 5.80 21.13
CA PRO A 320 -0.82 5.57 21.48
C PRO A 320 -1.08 4.31 22.32
N GLY A 321 -0.04 3.57 22.74
CA GLY A 321 -0.09 2.50 23.73
C GLY A 321 -0.70 1.18 23.26
N ASN A 322 -1.58 1.20 22.25
CA ASN A 322 -2.19 0.03 21.62
C ASN A 322 -1.87 -0.12 20.12
N LEU A 323 -1.10 0.79 19.55
CA LEU A 323 -0.59 0.73 18.17
C LEU A 323 0.94 0.81 18.21
N LEU A 324 1.57 0.21 17.21
CA LEU A 324 3.02 0.30 16.99
C LEU A 324 3.42 1.58 16.24
N SER A 325 2.47 2.20 15.54
CA SER A 325 2.65 3.48 14.85
C SER A 325 2.38 4.68 15.78
N SER A 326 2.90 5.84 15.39
CA SER A 326 2.71 7.09 16.09
C SER A 326 2.20 8.17 15.15
N VAL A 327 1.15 8.87 15.56
CA VAL A 327 0.59 10.01 14.83
C VAL A 327 0.65 11.23 15.73
N ALA A 328 1.10 12.35 15.18
CA ALA A 328 0.94 13.65 15.82
C ALA A 328 0.14 14.60 14.93
N ASP A 329 -0.69 15.39 15.58
CA ASP A 329 -1.48 16.45 14.99
C ASP A 329 -1.56 17.58 16.02
N THR A 330 -0.84 18.67 15.75
CA THR A 330 -0.67 19.75 16.72
C THR A 330 -0.53 21.11 16.06
N LEU A 331 -0.83 22.17 16.80
CA LEU A 331 -0.59 23.55 16.38
C LEU A 331 0.76 24.03 16.92
N LEU A 332 1.63 24.48 16.02
CA LEU A 332 2.94 25.03 16.35
C LEU A 332 3.03 26.48 15.90
N THR A 333 3.80 27.28 16.63
CA THR A 333 4.14 28.64 16.21
C THR A 333 5.28 28.61 15.20
N ALA A 334 5.54 29.74 14.54
CA ALA A 334 6.75 29.89 13.74
C ALA A 334 8.00 29.63 14.60
N GLY A 335 8.94 28.82 14.11
CA GLY A 335 10.15 28.49 14.87
C GLY A 335 10.77 27.13 14.52
N THR A 336 11.90 26.83 15.15
CA THR A 336 12.61 25.56 15.01
C THR A 336 12.06 24.54 16.01
N TYR A 337 11.90 23.30 15.55
CA TYR A 337 11.45 22.17 16.36
C TYR A 337 12.30 20.93 16.07
N TYR A 338 12.28 20.00 17.01
CA TYR A 338 12.92 18.71 16.84
C TYR A 338 11.95 17.56 17.06
N LEU A 339 12.06 16.53 16.24
CA LEU A 339 11.43 15.24 16.47
C LEU A 339 12.50 14.27 16.94
N LYS A 340 12.16 13.41 17.88
CA LYS A 340 12.99 12.27 18.27
C LYS A 340 12.18 10.99 18.10
N VAL A 341 12.69 10.06 17.31
CA VAL A 341 12.12 8.73 17.11
C VAL A 341 12.95 7.73 17.91
N GLU A 342 12.28 6.87 18.67
CA GLU A 342 12.93 5.79 19.41
C GLU A 342 12.00 4.57 19.53
N GLY A 343 12.58 3.39 19.70
CA GLY A 343 11.83 2.17 20.05
C GLY A 343 11.53 2.13 21.54
N LYS A 344 10.26 2.07 21.92
CA LYS A 344 9.84 2.13 23.34
C LYS A 344 9.36 0.81 23.91
N GLY A 345 8.93 -0.12 23.04
CA GLY A 345 8.13 -1.26 23.47
C GLY A 345 6.77 -0.84 24.02
N ASN A 346 6.06 -1.80 24.63
CA ASN A 346 4.70 -1.61 25.16
C ASN A 346 4.51 -2.36 26.48
N GLN A 347 3.27 -2.43 26.96
CA GLN A 347 2.92 -3.16 28.18
C GLN A 347 3.29 -4.66 28.17
N TYR A 348 3.46 -5.27 26.99
CA TYR A 348 3.81 -6.69 26.84
C TYR A 348 5.29 -6.90 26.53
N ALA A 349 5.95 -5.94 25.88
CA ALA A 349 7.31 -6.05 25.40
C ALA A 349 8.21 -4.92 25.94
N PRO A 350 9.43 -5.21 26.45
CA PRO A 350 10.36 -4.15 26.82
C PRO A 350 10.89 -3.38 25.61
N ALA A 351 11.40 -2.17 25.82
CA ALA A 351 12.09 -1.38 24.79
C ALA A 351 13.34 -2.09 24.21
N TYR A 352 13.91 -3.03 24.96
CA TYR A 352 15.20 -3.68 24.71
C TYR A 352 15.44 -4.14 23.27
N ALA A 353 14.42 -4.63 22.55
CA ALA A 353 14.58 -5.10 21.18
C ALA A 353 13.48 -4.56 20.26
N SER A 354 12.81 -3.48 20.65
CA SER A 354 11.90 -2.75 19.77
C SER A 354 12.73 -1.97 18.74
N LEU A 355 13.24 -2.68 17.73
CA LEU A 355 14.24 -2.22 16.76
C LEU A 355 13.71 -2.53 15.36
N GLY A 356 13.98 -1.67 14.39
CA GLY A 356 13.49 -1.88 13.05
C GLY A 356 13.44 -0.62 12.21
N SER A 357 13.06 -0.79 10.96
CA SER A 357 12.86 0.28 10.00
C SER A 357 11.55 1.01 10.25
N TYR A 358 11.52 2.28 9.90
CA TYR A 358 10.31 3.06 9.89
C TYR A 358 10.28 4.05 8.74
N SER A 359 9.11 4.64 8.53
CA SER A 359 8.89 5.77 7.66
C SER A 359 8.12 6.86 8.40
N MET A 360 8.40 8.11 8.09
CA MET A 360 7.67 9.28 8.58
C MET A 360 7.24 10.11 7.40
N HIS A 361 5.95 10.39 7.33
CA HIS A 361 5.39 11.40 6.44
C HIS A 361 4.87 12.55 7.30
N ALA A 362 5.36 13.76 7.05
CA ALA A 362 4.93 14.93 7.81
C ALA A 362 4.46 16.05 6.88
N THR A 363 3.47 16.82 7.35
CA THR A 363 2.90 17.95 6.63
C THR A 363 2.79 19.18 7.52
N ILE A 364 3.00 20.35 6.93
CA ILE A 364 2.81 21.65 7.57
C ILE A 364 1.68 22.38 6.84
N GLN A 365 0.74 22.92 7.60
CA GLN A 365 -0.32 23.79 7.12
C GLN A 365 -0.22 25.10 7.89
N THR A 366 0.38 26.14 7.29
CA THR A 366 0.54 27.43 7.94
C THR A 366 -0.76 28.23 7.98
N THR A 367 -1.13 28.71 9.17
CA THR A 367 -2.09 29.80 9.37
C THR A 367 -1.37 31.13 9.16
N GLY A 368 -1.12 31.53 7.91
CA GLY A 368 -0.57 32.87 7.65
C GLY A 368 0.20 33.14 6.35
N ALA A 369 0.34 32.17 5.44
CA ALA A 369 0.86 32.45 4.09
C ALA A 369 -0.31 32.45 3.09
N GLY A 370 -0.91 33.62 2.88
CA GLY A 370 -1.57 34.02 1.63
C GLY A 370 -2.42 33.01 0.86
N VAL A 371 -3.21 32.17 1.54
CA VAL A 371 -4.38 31.52 0.96
C VAL A 371 -5.48 31.67 1.99
N LEU A 372 -6.38 32.64 1.77
CA LEU A 372 -7.55 32.81 2.61
C LEU A 372 -8.52 31.68 2.23
N PRO A 373 -8.88 30.79 3.18
CA PRO A 373 -9.64 29.60 2.84
C PRO A 373 -11.00 29.97 2.24
N LEU A 374 -11.45 29.21 1.24
CA LEU A 374 -12.83 29.20 0.80
C LEU A 374 -13.74 28.96 2.02
N ARG A 375 -14.47 30.00 2.44
CA ARG A 375 -15.37 29.94 3.60
C ARG A 375 -16.67 29.24 3.25
N LYS A 376 -17.13 29.38 1.99
CA LYS A 376 -18.38 28.77 1.52
C LYS A 376 -18.45 28.61 0.00
N LEU A 377 -18.91 27.45 -0.45
CA LEU A 377 -19.37 27.20 -1.83
C LEU A 377 -20.57 26.26 -1.79
N ASP A 378 -21.79 26.83 -1.73
CA ASP A 378 -23.05 26.09 -1.58
C ASP A 378 -23.94 26.29 -2.80
N LEU A 379 -24.26 25.21 -3.51
CA LEU A 379 -25.16 25.17 -4.65
C LEU A 379 -26.55 24.71 -4.23
N ARG A 380 -27.57 25.44 -4.69
CA ARG A 380 -28.99 25.15 -4.51
C ARG A 380 -29.70 25.23 -5.85
N GLY A 381 -30.82 24.56 -5.97
CA GLY A 381 -31.61 24.66 -7.19
C GLY A 381 -33.04 24.19 -7.04
N THR A 382 -33.87 24.60 -7.99
CA THR A 382 -35.28 24.24 -8.09
C THR A 382 -35.63 23.95 -9.54
N ALA A 383 -36.58 23.03 -9.75
CA ALA A 383 -37.18 22.80 -11.06
C ALA A 383 -38.53 23.54 -11.13
N ASN A 384 -38.79 24.25 -12.22
CA ASN A 384 -40.08 24.90 -12.48
C ASN A 384 -40.32 25.03 -13.99
N GLY A 385 -41.46 24.53 -14.47
CA GLY A 385 -41.87 24.67 -15.88
C GLY A 385 -40.85 24.08 -16.87
N GLY A 386 -40.27 22.92 -16.54
CA GLY A 386 -39.23 22.26 -17.34
C GLY A 386 -37.85 22.92 -17.29
N LYS A 387 -37.67 23.98 -16.51
CA LYS A 387 -36.38 24.67 -16.30
C LYS A 387 -35.80 24.35 -14.93
N HIS A 388 -34.50 24.13 -14.89
CA HIS A 388 -33.69 24.00 -13.69
C HIS A 388 -33.04 25.35 -13.38
N GLN A 389 -33.48 25.98 -12.30
CA GLN A 389 -32.88 27.17 -11.73
C GLN A 389 -31.80 26.75 -10.74
N LEU A 390 -30.56 27.19 -10.98
CA LEU A 390 -29.41 26.97 -10.11
C LEU A 390 -29.02 28.30 -9.47
N ASN A 391 -28.76 28.31 -8.17
CA ASN A 391 -28.24 29.46 -7.43
C ASN A 391 -27.16 28.98 -6.47
N TRP A 392 -26.02 29.67 -6.43
CA TRP A 392 -24.93 29.31 -5.53
C TRP A 392 -24.40 30.52 -4.78
N GLN A 393 -23.93 30.28 -3.56
CA GLN A 393 -23.22 31.25 -2.76
C GLN A 393 -21.74 30.90 -2.76
N VAL A 394 -20.90 31.89 -3.02
CA VAL A 394 -19.44 31.79 -2.85
C VAL A 394 -19.01 32.84 -1.85
N ASP A 395 -18.32 32.41 -0.80
CA ASP A 395 -17.65 33.25 0.18
C ASP A 395 -16.18 32.83 0.19
N VAL A 396 -15.37 33.61 -0.51
CA VAL A 396 -13.93 33.40 -0.70
C VAL A 396 -13.27 34.77 -0.66
N ASP A 397 -12.15 34.88 0.04
CA ASP A 397 -11.41 36.16 0.13
C ASP A 397 -10.31 36.27 -0.95
N GLU A 398 -10.33 35.37 -1.95
CA GLU A 398 -9.40 35.27 -3.08
C GLU A 398 -10.15 35.44 -4.40
N THR A 399 -9.48 35.99 -5.43
CA THR A 399 -10.10 36.27 -6.73
C THR A 399 -10.45 34.97 -7.45
N ILE A 400 -11.72 34.82 -7.85
CA ILE A 400 -12.14 33.74 -8.75
C ILE A 400 -11.70 34.11 -10.17
N VAL A 401 -10.84 33.29 -10.79
CA VAL A 401 -10.38 33.50 -12.19
C VAL A 401 -11.18 32.68 -13.20
N GLN A 402 -11.80 31.58 -12.76
CA GLN A 402 -12.68 30.77 -13.60
C GLN A 402 -13.82 30.19 -12.78
N GLN A 403 -15.03 30.16 -13.36
CA GLN A 403 -16.21 29.52 -12.78
C GLN A 403 -16.95 28.74 -13.86
N THR A 404 -17.26 27.49 -13.54
CA THR A 404 -17.92 26.54 -14.45
C THR A 404 -19.08 25.86 -13.73
N VAL A 405 -20.25 25.86 -14.34
CA VAL A 405 -21.37 25.00 -13.95
C VAL A 405 -21.22 23.69 -14.71
N GLU A 406 -21.24 22.58 -13.99
CA GLU A 406 -21.12 21.24 -14.57
C GLU A 406 -22.42 20.47 -14.38
N ILE A 407 -22.74 19.62 -15.37
CA ILE A 407 -23.93 18.75 -15.39
C ILE A 407 -23.52 17.29 -15.55
N SER A 408 -24.22 16.40 -14.86
CA SER A 408 -24.19 14.96 -15.10
C SER A 408 -25.61 14.45 -15.35
N VAL A 409 -25.81 13.81 -16.50
CA VAL A 409 -27.09 13.19 -16.89
C VAL A 409 -27.06 11.67 -16.77
N ASP A 410 -25.88 11.07 -16.70
CA ASP A 410 -25.64 9.63 -16.53
C ASP A 410 -25.41 9.25 -15.05
N GLY A 411 -25.26 10.24 -14.17
CA GLY A 411 -24.94 10.07 -12.75
C GLY A 411 -23.50 9.63 -12.48
N GLN A 412 -22.65 9.53 -13.52
CA GLN A 412 -21.28 9.02 -13.45
C GLN A 412 -20.26 10.10 -13.83
N SER A 413 -20.51 10.85 -14.90
CA SER A 413 -19.57 11.83 -15.45
C SER A 413 -20.17 13.23 -15.42
N PHE A 414 -19.37 14.21 -14.98
CA PHE A 414 -19.72 15.63 -15.07
C PHE A 414 -19.06 16.25 -16.30
N HIS A 415 -19.84 17.01 -17.06
CA HIS A 415 -19.38 17.79 -18.21
C HIS A 415 -19.69 19.26 -17.98
N THR A 416 -18.88 20.15 -18.57
CA THR A 416 -19.15 21.59 -18.59
C THR A 416 -20.53 21.85 -19.21
N LEU A 417 -21.42 22.45 -18.43
CA LEU A 417 -22.71 22.93 -18.90
C LEU A 417 -22.61 24.38 -19.38
N ALA A 418 -21.91 25.21 -18.60
CA ALA A 418 -21.70 26.62 -18.89
C ALA A 418 -20.51 27.16 -18.09
N ASP A 419 -19.87 28.21 -18.59
CA ASP A 419 -18.85 28.99 -17.89
C ASP A 419 -19.41 30.39 -17.57
N PRO A 420 -20.35 30.50 -16.61
CA PRO A 420 -20.87 31.80 -16.26
C PRO A 420 -19.74 32.63 -15.63
N GLY A 421 -19.58 33.87 -16.08
CA GLY A 421 -18.51 34.76 -15.61
C GLY A 421 -18.37 34.78 -14.08
N THR A 422 -17.18 35.13 -13.59
CA THR A 422 -16.73 34.94 -12.18
C THR A 422 -17.63 35.59 -11.12
N GLU A 423 -18.42 36.61 -11.50
CA GLU A 423 -19.39 37.30 -10.63
C GLU A 423 -20.81 36.71 -10.64
N VAL A 424 -21.10 35.80 -11.57
CA VAL A 424 -22.43 35.20 -11.70
C VAL A 424 -22.67 34.22 -10.55
N ARG A 425 -23.87 34.24 -9.97
CA ARG A 425 -24.28 33.37 -8.84
C ARG A 425 -25.56 32.58 -9.13
N SER A 426 -26.06 32.64 -10.36
CA SER A 426 -27.26 31.92 -10.78
C SER A 426 -27.18 31.52 -12.24
N TYR A 427 -27.75 30.36 -12.59
CA TYR A 427 -27.83 29.87 -13.96
C TYR A 427 -29.16 29.16 -14.19
N VAL A 428 -29.76 29.35 -15.36
CA VAL A 428 -31.00 28.68 -15.75
C VAL A 428 -30.73 27.77 -16.91
N TYR A 429 -31.10 26.51 -16.76
CA TYR A 429 -30.95 25.51 -17.80
C TYR A 429 -32.28 24.81 -18.04
N GLN A 430 -32.62 24.53 -19.30
CA GLN A 430 -33.76 23.68 -19.64
C GLN A 430 -33.21 22.33 -20.10
N PRO A 431 -33.26 21.27 -19.26
CA PRO A 431 -32.77 19.96 -19.65
C PRO A 431 -33.55 19.43 -20.84
N VAL A 432 -32.82 18.85 -21.79
CA VAL A 432 -33.41 18.12 -22.92
C VAL A 432 -33.16 16.63 -22.65
N GLY A 433 -34.22 15.82 -22.75
CA GLY A 433 -34.23 14.35 -22.73
C GLY A 433 -33.88 13.57 -21.46
N SER A 434 -33.39 14.19 -20.37
CA SER A 434 -33.28 13.49 -19.08
C SER A 434 -34.30 14.02 -18.06
N PRO A 435 -35.09 13.15 -17.41
CA PRO A 435 -35.98 13.55 -16.32
C PRO A 435 -35.21 13.86 -15.04
N THR A 436 -33.90 13.59 -14.97
CA THR A 436 -33.07 13.82 -13.78
C THR A 436 -31.67 14.25 -14.19
N ALA A 437 -31.19 15.37 -13.64
CA ALA A 437 -29.84 15.87 -13.88
C ALA A 437 -29.19 16.28 -12.56
N ARG A 438 -27.89 16.02 -12.44
CA ARG A 438 -27.06 16.42 -11.30
C ARG A 438 -26.21 17.62 -11.68
N TYR A 439 -26.03 18.54 -10.76
CA TYR A 439 -25.29 19.79 -10.98
C TYR A 439 -24.26 20.02 -9.88
N ARG A 440 -23.13 20.63 -10.25
CA ARG A 440 -22.14 21.21 -9.33
C ARG A 440 -21.50 22.45 -9.94
N VAL A 441 -20.91 23.30 -9.11
CA VAL A 441 -20.10 24.45 -9.54
C VAL A 441 -18.64 24.13 -9.26
N ASN A 442 -17.77 24.44 -10.21
CA ASN A 442 -16.32 24.33 -10.14
C ASN A 442 -15.75 25.75 -10.25
N ILE A 443 -14.92 26.17 -9.31
CA ILE A 443 -14.21 27.46 -9.35
C ILE A 443 -12.69 27.22 -9.35
N SER A 444 -11.97 28.03 -10.11
CA SER A 444 -10.51 28.17 -10.03
C SER A 444 -10.18 29.56 -9.49
N LEU A 445 -9.23 29.62 -8.56
CA LEU A 445 -8.77 30.86 -7.93
C LEU A 445 -7.45 31.32 -8.56
N GLU A 446 -7.09 32.58 -8.33
CA GLU A 446 -5.87 33.21 -8.85
C GLU A 446 -4.58 32.51 -8.37
N ASP A 447 -4.63 31.87 -7.20
CA ASP A 447 -3.54 31.09 -6.62
C ASP A 447 -3.35 29.68 -7.24
N GLY A 448 -4.21 29.29 -8.18
CA GLY A 448 -4.18 28.01 -8.89
C GLY A 448 -5.00 26.89 -8.24
N HIS A 449 -5.60 27.10 -7.07
CA HIS A 449 -6.46 26.10 -6.42
C HIS A 449 -7.82 25.98 -7.11
N ARG A 450 -8.42 24.79 -7.01
CA ARG A 450 -9.75 24.46 -7.56
C ARG A 450 -10.68 23.90 -6.49
N TYR A 451 -11.93 24.34 -6.50
CA TYR A 451 -12.94 23.92 -5.53
C TYR A 451 -14.26 23.53 -6.22
N TYR A 452 -14.96 22.56 -5.63
CA TYR A 452 -16.28 22.12 -6.08
C TYR A 452 -17.34 22.40 -5.01
N SER A 453 -18.55 22.76 -5.43
CA SER A 453 -19.72 22.82 -4.56
C SER A 453 -20.21 21.42 -4.15
N ASN A 454 -21.17 21.37 -3.24
CA ASN A 454 -22.06 20.20 -3.12
C ASN A 454 -22.75 19.91 -4.47
N VAL A 455 -23.13 18.64 -4.67
CA VAL A 455 -23.91 18.20 -5.83
C VAL A 455 -25.40 18.27 -5.50
N ILE A 456 -26.20 18.86 -6.37
CA ILE A 456 -27.67 18.80 -6.28
C ILE A 456 -28.25 17.98 -7.43
N THR A 457 -29.39 17.34 -7.20
CA THR A 457 -30.13 16.59 -8.23
C THR A 457 -31.47 17.28 -8.45
N LEU A 458 -31.79 17.61 -9.70
CA LEU A 458 -33.06 18.19 -10.09
C LEU A 458 -33.75 17.29 -11.10
N GLN A 459 -35.09 17.23 -11.01
CA GLN A 459 -35.93 16.46 -11.92
C GLN A 459 -36.84 17.39 -12.71
N SER A 460 -36.97 17.14 -14.01
CA SER A 460 -37.89 17.90 -14.87
C SER A 460 -39.31 17.34 -14.70
N ASP A 461 -40.27 18.23 -14.45
CA ASP A 461 -41.71 17.87 -14.36
C ASP A 461 -42.33 17.50 -15.72
N GLU A 462 -41.64 17.75 -16.83
CA GLU A 462 -42.11 17.43 -18.19
C GLU A 462 -41.57 16.07 -18.66
N LYS A 463 -42.46 15.07 -18.78
CA LYS A 463 -42.18 13.85 -19.55
C LYS A 463 -42.04 14.20 -21.03
N LEU A 464 -40.85 14.02 -21.60
CA LEU A 464 -40.66 14.07 -23.05
C LEU A 464 -41.25 12.81 -23.69
N ASN A 465 -42.29 12.97 -24.50
CA ASN A 465 -42.93 11.86 -25.21
C ASN A 465 -42.26 11.53 -26.55
N TRP A 466 -41.38 12.42 -27.07
CA TRP A 466 -40.66 12.27 -28.34
C TRP A 466 -39.22 12.81 -28.24
N PRO A 467 -38.27 12.30 -29.06
CA PRO A 467 -36.94 12.91 -29.18
C PRO A 467 -37.00 14.36 -29.65
N LYS A 468 -36.01 15.17 -29.25
CA LYS A 468 -35.96 16.60 -29.56
C LYS A 468 -34.53 17.09 -29.79
N LEU A 469 -34.35 18.00 -30.75
CA LEU A 469 -33.07 18.71 -30.94
C LEU A 469 -32.68 19.47 -29.67
N THR A 470 -31.41 19.38 -29.24
CA THR A 470 -30.93 20.13 -28.07
C THR A 470 -30.51 21.56 -28.41
N GLY A 471 -30.45 21.91 -29.69
CA GLY A 471 -30.18 23.26 -30.17
C GLY A 471 -30.64 23.44 -31.62
N ASN A 472 -31.24 24.60 -31.92
CA ASN A 472 -31.69 25.00 -33.25
C ASN A 472 -31.74 26.53 -33.30
N PRO A 473 -30.93 27.22 -34.14
CA PRO A 473 -30.10 26.69 -35.23
C PRO A 473 -28.86 25.92 -34.76
N VAL A 474 -28.36 25.01 -35.60
CA VAL A 474 -27.14 24.21 -35.38
C VAL A 474 -25.95 24.88 -36.07
N GLN A 475 -24.86 25.08 -35.33
CA GLN A 475 -23.66 25.82 -35.77
C GLN A 475 -22.55 24.91 -36.36
N SER A 476 -22.70 23.60 -36.27
CA SER A 476 -21.73 22.62 -36.77
C SER A 476 -22.42 21.51 -37.57
N ASN A 477 -21.62 20.60 -38.13
CA ASN A 477 -22.11 19.40 -38.82
C ASN A 477 -22.47 18.26 -37.86
N THR A 478 -22.53 18.56 -36.56
CA THR A 478 -22.86 17.64 -35.50
C THR A 478 -24.16 18.10 -34.84
N ILE A 479 -25.17 17.24 -34.90
CA ILE A 479 -26.51 17.50 -34.37
C ILE A 479 -26.65 16.75 -33.06
N HIS A 480 -27.02 17.46 -32.01
CA HIS A 480 -27.29 16.87 -30.70
C HIS A 480 -28.80 16.70 -30.51
N ILE A 481 -29.22 15.48 -30.19
CA ILE A 481 -30.63 15.09 -30.04
C ILE A 481 -30.77 14.42 -28.69
N SER A 482 -31.73 14.85 -27.89
CA SER A 482 -32.08 14.13 -26.67
C SER A 482 -33.30 13.26 -26.89
N SER A 483 -33.19 11.99 -26.52
CA SER A 483 -34.22 10.98 -26.77
C SER A 483 -34.73 10.40 -25.45
N PRO A 484 -36.06 10.29 -25.24
CA PRO A 484 -36.61 9.66 -24.04
C PRO A 484 -36.46 8.13 -24.04
N GLY A 485 -36.16 7.52 -25.19
CA GLY A 485 -36.05 6.08 -25.35
C GLY A 485 -35.33 5.69 -26.65
N ASN A 486 -35.61 4.49 -27.15
CA ASN A 486 -35.03 4.02 -28.41
C ASN A 486 -35.90 4.44 -29.61
N TYR A 487 -35.34 5.25 -30.51
CA TYR A 487 -36.04 5.75 -31.70
C TYR A 487 -35.15 5.62 -32.94
N GLY A 488 -35.75 5.52 -34.12
CA GLY A 488 -35.06 5.77 -35.38
C GLY A 488 -35.10 7.26 -35.73
N TYR A 489 -34.11 7.77 -36.46
CA TYR A 489 -34.18 9.10 -37.06
C TYR A 489 -33.83 9.08 -38.54
N ILE A 490 -34.37 10.04 -39.28
CA ILE A 490 -34.01 10.34 -40.68
C ILE A 490 -33.89 11.86 -40.84
N LEU A 491 -32.77 12.30 -41.41
CA LEU A 491 -32.48 13.69 -41.73
C LEU A 491 -32.68 13.90 -43.24
N LEU A 492 -33.44 14.93 -43.58
CA LEU A 492 -33.88 15.26 -44.93
C LEU A 492 -33.50 16.70 -45.28
N ASP A 493 -33.19 16.96 -46.55
CA ASP A 493 -33.06 18.33 -47.07
C ASP A 493 -34.42 19.05 -47.19
N ALA A 494 -34.41 20.33 -47.55
CA ALA A 494 -35.62 21.13 -47.73
C ALA A 494 -36.57 20.59 -48.82
N ASN A 495 -36.08 19.78 -49.75
CA ASN A 495 -36.85 19.14 -50.81
C ASN A 495 -37.32 17.73 -50.43
N GLY A 496 -36.98 17.24 -49.23
CA GLY A 496 -37.33 15.91 -48.74
C GLY A 496 -36.35 14.80 -49.16
N SER A 497 -35.22 15.13 -49.77
CA SER A 497 -34.18 14.14 -50.12
C SER A 497 -33.50 13.62 -48.86
N HIS A 498 -33.21 12.33 -48.83
CA HIS A 498 -32.49 11.68 -47.73
C HIS A 498 -31.03 12.15 -47.63
N ILE A 499 -30.61 12.51 -46.42
CA ILE A 499 -29.22 12.90 -46.11
C ILE A 499 -28.57 11.84 -45.22
N SER A 500 -29.22 11.49 -44.11
CA SER A 500 -28.71 10.49 -43.17
C SER A 500 -29.84 9.88 -42.34
N SER A 501 -29.59 8.73 -41.73
CA SER A 501 -30.52 8.08 -40.82
C SER A 501 -29.77 7.19 -39.84
N GLY A 502 -30.37 6.91 -38.69
CA GLY A 502 -29.75 6.07 -37.68
C GLY A 502 -30.69 5.74 -36.53
N LYS A 503 -30.12 5.27 -35.42
CA LYS A 503 -30.85 4.97 -34.19
C LYS A 503 -30.39 5.90 -33.07
N LEU A 504 -31.32 6.22 -32.18
CA LEU A 504 -31.12 6.96 -30.95
C LEU A 504 -31.34 6.01 -29.78
N SER A 505 -30.51 6.10 -28.75
CA SER A 505 -30.73 5.49 -27.43
C SER A 505 -31.31 6.52 -26.46
N SER A 506 -31.86 6.07 -25.33
CA SER A 506 -32.29 6.99 -24.26
C SER A 506 -31.12 7.90 -23.82
N GLY A 507 -31.39 9.18 -23.58
CA GLY A 507 -30.40 10.19 -23.22
C GLY A 507 -29.92 11.05 -24.41
N LEU A 508 -28.73 11.63 -24.30
CA LEU A 508 -28.15 12.51 -25.31
C LEU A 508 -27.49 11.68 -26.43
N ASN A 509 -27.83 11.99 -27.67
CA ASN A 509 -27.30 11.35 -28.86
C ASN A 509 -26.60 12.38 -29.74
N THR A 510 -25.50 11.96 -30.35
CA THR A 510 -24.73 12.77 -31.28
C THR A 510 -24.87 12.19 -32.68
N VAL A 511 -25.42 12.97 -33.59
CA VAL A 511 -25.62 12.61 -35.00
C VAL A 511 -24.66 13.42 -35.85
N ASN A 512 -23.72 12.73 -36.50
CA ASN A 512 -22.83 13.35 -37.46
C ASN A 512 -23.51 13.39 -38.83
N ALA A 513 -23.63 14.59 -39.39
CA ALA A 513 -24.17 14.84 -40.72
C ALA A 513 -23.10 15.60 -41.53
N PRO A 514 -22.07 14.90 -42.02
CA PRO A 514 -21.05 15.52 -42.84
C PRO A 514 -21.71 16.12 -44.10
N ASN A 515 -21.34 17.36 -44.45
CA ASN A 515 -21.83 18.12 -45.61
C ASN A 515 -23.17 18.88 -45.45
N LEU A 516 -23.60 19.21 -44.23
CA LEU A 516 -24.68 20.19 -44.05
C LEU A 516 -24.22 21.60 -44.40
N SER A 517 -24.75 22.16 -45.48
CA SER A 517 -24.57 23.57 -45.84
C SER A 517 -25.57 24.45 -45.06
N PRO A 518 -25.30 25.76 -44.88
CA PRO A 518 -26.29 26.68 -44.31
C PRO A 518 -27.64 26.57 -45.03
N GLY A 519 -28.72 26.33 -44.29
CA GLY A 519 -30.01 26.00 -44.89
C GLY A 519 -31.03 25.37 -43.93
N MET A 520 -32.22 25.08 -44.47
CA MET A 520 -33.30 24.41 -43.74
C MET A 520 -33.31 22.90 -44.03
N TYR A 521 -33.50 22.12 -42.98
CA TYR A 521 -33.58 20.66 -43.00
C TYR A 521 -34.76 20.18 -42.16
N LEU A 522 -35.17 18.94 -42.36
CA LEU A 522 -36.17 18.27 -41.53
C LEU A 522 -35.55 17.02 -40.91
N ILE A 523 -35.75 16.83 -39.61
CA ILE A 523 -35.41 15.58 -38.95
C ILE A 523 -36.69 14.90 -38.48
N ARG A 524 -36.87 13.64 -38.87
CA ARG A 524 -38.04 12.85 -38.48
C ARG A 524 -37.59 11.69 -37.60
N TYR A 525 -38.27 11.54 -36.48
CA TYR A 525 -38.09 10.45 -35.53
C TYR A 525 -39.20 9.43 -35.70
N THR A 526 -38.88 8.15 -35.56
CA THR A 526 -39.81 7.03 -35.66
C THR A 526 -39.69 6.17 -34.41
N GLY A 527 -40.79 5.99 -33.69
CA GLY A 527 -40.91 5.13 -32.51
C GLY A 527 -42.04 4.13 -32.65
N GLN A 528 -42.31 3.35 -31.59
CA GLN A 528 -43.43 2.40 -31.56
C GLN A 528 -44.79 3.10 -31.69
N ASP A 529 -44.89 4.34 -31.18
CA ASP A 529 -46.13 5.12 -31.12
C ASP A 529 -46.36 6.04 -32.34
N GLY A 530 -45.53 5.94 -33.38
CA GLY A 530 -45.66 6.72 -34.63
C GLY A 530 -44.41 7.50 -35.04
N GLN A 531 -44.62 8.62 -35.75
CA GLN A 531 -43.55 9.49 -36.27
C GLN A 531 -43.75 10.94 -35.83
N TYR A 532 -42.64 11.62 -35.48
CA TYR A 532 -42.60 13.05 -35.16
C TYR A 532 -41.55 13.74 -36.03
N THR A 533 -41.87 14.88 -36.63
CA THR A 533 -40.92 15.63 -37.48
C THR A 533 -40.65 17.00 -36.88
N GLU A 534 -39.38 17.35 -36.78
CA GLU A 534 -38.89 18.63 -36.29
C GLU A 534 -38.10 19.35 -37.40
N LYS A 535 -38.15 20.67 -37.41
CA LYS A 535 -37.40 21.52 -38.34
C LYS A 535 -36.02 21.83 -37.77
N LEU A 536 -34.99 21.71 -38.59
CA LEU A 536 -33.60 22.03 -38.26
C LEU A 536 -33.10 23.18 -39.16
N ILE A 537 -32.47 24.19 -38.58
CA ILE A 537 -31.78 25.27 -39.31
C ILE A 537 -30.27 25.11 -39.10
N ARG A 538 -29.51 24.99 -40.19
CA ARG A 538 -28.04 25.07 -40.18
C ARG A 538 -27.64 26.52 -40.49
N GLN A 539 -26.86 27.15 -39.62
CA GLN A 539 -26.36 28.53 -39.78
C GLN A 539 -24.98 28.62 -40.41
#